data_AF-A0A537TJE3-F1
#
_entry.id   AF-A0A537TJE3-F1
#
_cell.length_a   1.000
_cell.length_b   1.000
_cell.length_c   1.000
_cell.angle_alpha   90.00
_cell.angle_beta   90.00
_cell.angle_gamma   90.00
#
_symmetry.space_group_name_H-M   'P 1'
#
loop_
_entity.id
_entity.type
_entity.pdbx_description
1 polymer ?
#
loop_
_entity_poly.entity_id
_entity_poly.type
_entity_poly.pdbx_seq_one_letter_code
_entity_poly.pdbx_strand_id
1 'polypeptide(L)' 'MAEDRGAYLWFDGARVVAWNMQPMCVVAGRVVPLPVVILHPDCRLSADGDVGRLGVPRWWAEQHGLCP' A
#
# COMPACT_ATOMS: atom_id res chain seq x y z
N MET A 1 4.87 -4.92 10.00
CA MET A 1 6.10 -4.12 10.21
C MET A 1 6.51 -3.56 8.87
N ALA A 2 7.03 -2.33 8.84
CA ALA A 2 7.40 -1.70 7.58
C ALA A 2 8.91 -1.88 7.29
N GLU A 3 9.28 -2.33 6.09
CA GLU A 3 10.69 -2.48 5.66
C GLU A 3 11.11 -1.29 4.80
N ASP A 4 12.27 -0.71 5.09
CA ASP A 4 12.80 0.45 4.35
C ASP A 4 13.84 0.00 3.31
N ARG A 5 13.52 0.20 2.02
CA ARG A 5 14.48 0.01 0.92
C ARG A 5 14.67 1.34 0.19
N GLY A 6 15.20 2.34 0.88
CA GLY A 6 15.84 3.56 0.34
C GLY A 6 14.97 4.59 -0.39
N ALA A 7 13.84 4.20 -0.98
CA ALA A 7 12.87 5.10 -1.62
C ALA A 7 11.41 4.71 -1.34
N TYR A 8 11.18 3.45 -0.95
CA TYR A 8 9.87 2.91 -0.67
C TYR A 8 9.84 2.29 0.72
N LEU A 9 8.74 2.53 1.42
CA LEU A 9 8.38 1.89 2.67
C LEU A 9 7.40 0.76 2.34
N TRP A 10 7.80 -0.47 2.66
CA TRP A 10 7.04 -1.69 2.35
C TRP A 10 6.15 -2.10 3.52
N PHE A 11 4.88 -2.36 3.25
CA PHE A 11 3.89 -2.79 4.22
C PHE A 11 3.38 -4.17 3.86
N ASP A 12 3.39 -5.06 4.84
CA ASP A 12 2.76 -6.37 4.75
C ASP A 12 1.31 -6.32 5.27
N GLY A 13 0.43 -7.16 4.72
CA GLY A 13 -0.96 -7.24 5.16
C GLY A 13 -1.88 -6.11 4.69
N ALA A 14 -1.51 -5.41 3.61
CA ALA A 14 -2.32 -4.33 3.09
C ALA A 14 -3.46 -4.87 2.21
N ARG A 15 -4.66 -4.30 2.37
CA ARG A 15 -5.89 -4.78 1.72
C ARG A 15 -6.24 -3.96 0.50
N VAL A 16 -6.54 -4.59 -0.62
CA VAL A 16 -7.12 -3.89 -1.77
C VAL A 16 -8.59 -3.65 -1.51
N VAL A 17 -9.02 -2.42 -1.76
CA VAL A 17 -10.42 -2.04 -1.73
C VAL A 17 -10.77 -1.28 -3.01
N ALA A 18 -11.91 -1.57 -3.62
CA ALA A 18 -12.41 -0.84 -4.77
C ALA A 18 -13.46 0.18 -4.32
N TRP A 19 -13.25 1.47 -4.64
CA TRP A 19 -14.23 2.52 -4.35
C TRP A 19 -14.41 3.39 -5.58
N ASN A 20 -15.67 3.66 -5.98
CA ASN A 20 -15.98 4.41 -7.19
C ASN A 20 -15.22 3.90 -8.44
N MET A 21 -15.10 2.59 -8.61
CA MET A 21 -14.34 1.93 -9.69
C MET A 21 -12.82 2.23 -9.70
N GLN A 22 -12.30 2.88 -8.65
CA GLN A 22 -10.87 3.12 -8.47
C GLN A 22 -10.30 2.12 -7.46
N PRO A 23 -9.22 1.40 -7.81
CA PRO A 23 -8.58 0.50 -6.89
C PRO A 23 -7.74 1.32 -5.89
N MET A 24 -7.92 1.02 -4.61
CA MET A 24 -7.22 1.64 -3.49
C MET A 24 -6.67 0.54 -2.59
N CYS A 25 -5.77 0.91 -1.69
CA CYS A 25 -5.17 0.00 -0.73
C CYS A 25 -5.27 0.55 0.67
N VAL A 26 -5.62 -0.30 1.64
CA VAL A 26 -5.61 0.04 3.05
C VAL A 26 -4.27 -0.38 3.64
N VAL A 27 -3.49 0.61 4.07
CA VAL A 27 -2.18 0.44 4.69
C VAL A 27 -2.24 1.02 6.10
N ALA A 28 -1.99 0.19 7.12
CA ALA A 28 -2.06 0.60 8.53
C ALA A 28 -3.37 1.36 8.87
N GLY A 29 -4.50 0.95 8.30
CA GLY A 29 -5.81 1.58 8.51
C GLY A 29 -6.07 2.84 7.68
N ARG A 30 -5.15 3.26 6.81
CA ARG A 30 -5.30 4.41 5.92
C ARG A 30 -5.54 3.98 4.48
N VAL A 31 -6.50 4.61 3.81
CA VAL A 31 -6.79 4.37 2.39
C VAL A 31 -5.80 5.15 1.52
N VAL A 32 -5.12 4.45 0.63
CA VAL A 32 -4.11 4.98 -0.30
C VAL A 32 -4.55 4.69 -1.73
N PRO A 33 -4.70 5.70 -2.61
CA PRO A 33 -5.07 5.47 -3.99
C PRO A 33 -3.90 4.88 -4.79
N LEU A 34 -4.19 3.99 -5.73
CA LEU A 34 -3.25 3.72 -6.82
C LEU A 34 -3.16 4.96 -7.73
N PRO A 35 -1.98 5.34 -8.27
CA PRO A 35 -0.74 4.57 -8.38
C PRO A 35 0.31 4.88 -7.30
N VAL A 36 -0.06 5.56 -6.20
CA VAL A 36 0.90 5.88 -5.12
C VAL A 36 1.52 4.61 -4.54
N VAL A 37 0.81 3.49 -4.69
CA VAL A 37 1.22 2.17 -4.21
C VAL A 37 1.88 1.36 -5.33
N ILE A 38 3.04 0.76 -5.03
CA ILE A 38 3.67 -0.28 -5.84
C ILE A 38 3.31 -1.64 -5.24
N LEU A 39 2.73 -2.51 -6.07
CA LEU A 39 2.47 -3.89 -5.70
C LEU A 39 3.80 -4.67 -5.71
N HIS A 40 4.08 -5.44 -4.66
CA HIS A 40 5.21 -6.38 -4.69
C HIS A 40 4.99 -7.42 -5.81
N PRO A 41 6.02 -7.92 -6.51
CA PRO A 41 5.87 -8.95 -7.55
C PRO A 41 5.12 -10.21 -7.10
N ASP A 42 5.24 -10.53 -5.81
CA ASP A 42 4.58 -11.69 -5.20
C ASP A 42 3.11 -11.44 -4.83
N CYS A 43 2.60 -10.22 -5.02
CA CYS A 43 1.19 -9.92 -4.79
C CYS A 43 0.31 -10.56 -5.87
N ARG A 44 -0.61 -11.41 -5.44
CA ARG A 44 -1.76 -11.83 -6.24
C ARG A 44 -2.98 -11.06 -5.75
N LEU A 45 -3.24 -9.92 -6.39
CA LEU A 45 -4.40 -9.08 -6.11
C LEU A 45 -5.33 -9.18 -7.33
N SER A 46 -6.42 -9.90 -7.16
CA SER A 46 -7.40 -10.29 -8.17
C SER A 46 -8.79 -9.71 -7.92
N ALA A 47 -9.12 -9.40 -6.66
CA ALA A 47 -10.42 -8.93 -6.24
C ALA A 47 -10.35 -7.98 -5.03
N ASP A 48 -11.48 -7.31 -4.78
CA ASP A 48 -11.71 -6.57 -3.54
C ASP A 48 -11.54 -7.48 -2.33
N GLY A 49 -10.84 -7.00 -1.30
CA GLY A 49 -10.55 -7.75 -0.08
C GLY A 49 -9.26 -8.56 -0.11
N ASP A 50 -8.58 -8.67 -1.25
CA ASP A 50 -7.29 -9.36 -1.35
C ASP A 50 -6.22 -8.66 -0.49
N VAL A 51 -5.36 -9.47 0.12
CA VAL A 51 -4.32 -9.02 1.04
C VAL A 51 -2.95 -9.27 0.43
N GLY A 52 -2.07 -8.27 0.47
CA GLY A 52 -0.74 -8.38 -0.10
C GLY A 52 0.29 -7.45 0.53
N ARG A 53 1.49 -7.48 -0.06
CA ARG A 53 2.61 -6.59 0.25
C ARG A 53 2.67 -5.41 -0.70
N LEU A 54 2.75 -4.21 -0.14
CA LEU A 54 2.63 -2.96 -0.86
C LEU A 54 3.76 -2.00 -0.48
N GLY A 55 4.39 -1.37 -1.45
CA GLY A 55 5.34 -0.29 -1.25
C GLY A 55 4.68 1.06 -1.47
N VAL A 56 4.96 2.05 -0.63
CA VAL A 56 4.62 3.46 -0.88
C VAL A 56 5.89 4.30 -0.85
N PRO A 57 6.01 5.35 -1.68
CA PRO A 57 7.14 6.26 -1.62
C PRO A 57 7.33 6.82 -0.21
N ARG A 58 8.57 6.87 0.25
CA ARG A 58 8.89 7.31 1.61
C ARG A 58 8.40 8.73 1.91
N TRP A 59 8.60 9.66 0.97
CA TRP A 59 8.12 11.04 1.09
C TRP A 59 6.60 11.12 1.31
N TRP A 60 5.84 10.19 0.72
CA TRP A 60 4.39 10.12 0.87
C TRP A 60 4.04 9.53 2.23
N ALA A 61 4.70 8.44 2.61
CA ALA A 61 4.52 7.84 3.94
C ALA A 61 4.82 8.82 5.07
N GLU A 62 5.84 9.66 4.94
CA GLU A 62 6.19 10.71 5.90
C GLU A 62 5.11 11.80 6.00
N GLN A 63 4.62 12.31 4.86
CA GLN A 63 3.52 13.31 4.84
C GLN A 63 2.22 12.79 5.47
N HIS A 64 1.99 11.48 5.40
CA HIS A 64 0.77 10.85 5.89
C HIS A 64 0.93 10.12 7.24
N GLY A 65 2.08 10.28 7.92
CA GLY A 65 2.32 9.70 9.25
C GLY A 65 2.25 8.17 9.27
N LEU A 66 2.76 7.54 8.20
CA LEU A 66 2.86 6.09 8.03
C LEU A 66 4.27 5.55 8.30
N CYS A 67 5.27 6.42 8.36
CA CYS A 67 6.58 6.12 8.93
C CYS A 67 6.49 6.17 10.47
N PRO A 68 7.07 5.21 11.22
CA PRO A 68 7.28 5.36 12.66
C PRO A 68 8.19 6.56 13.00
#